data_AF-A0A931YUN4-F1
#
_entry.id   AF-A0A931YUN4-F1
#
_cell.length_a   1.000
_cell.length_b   1.000
_cell.length_c   1.000
_cell.angle_alpha   90.00
_cell.angle_beta   90.00
_cell.angle_gamma   90.00
#
_symmetry.space_group_name_H-M   'P 1'
#
loop_
_entity.id
_entity.type
_entity.pdbx_description
1 polymer ?
#
loop_
_entity_poly.entity_id
_entity_poly.type
_entity_poly.pdbx_seq_one_letter_code
_entity_poly.pdbx_strand_id
1 'polypeptide(L)' 'MPFAYYARLTRVQQAIYRKSDALAEIRLENPAALRPLVAALEAALKAEERAATLRATDAL' A
#
# COMPACT_ATOMS: atom_id res chain seq x y z
N MET A 1 0.71 -5.86 14.28
CA MET A 1 0.36 -6.35 12.93
C MET A 1 -1.09 -6.83 12.89
N PRO A 2 -2.02 -6.03 12.35
CA PRO A 2 -3.45 -6.30 12.40
C PRO A 2 -3.99 -7.26 11.32
N PHE A 3 -3.15 -7.86 10.48
CA PHE A 3 -3.59 -8.67 9.34
C PHE A 3 -3.56 -10.17 9.64
N ALA A 4 -4.65 -10.89 9.33
CA ALA A 4 -4.77 -12.33 9.56
C ALA A 4 -3.68 -13.16 8.84
N TYR A 5 -3.18 -12.67 7.70
CA TYR A 5 -2.09 -13.31 6.97
C TYR A 5 -0.78 -13.37 7.77
N TYR A 6 -0.48 -12.34 8.58
CA TYR A 6 0.75 -12.27 9.38
C TYR A 6 0.86 -13.44 10.37
N ALA A 7 -0.28 -13.88 10.94
CA ALA A 7 -0.31 -15.00 11.88
C ALA A 7 0.11 -16.34 11.24
N ARG A 8 0.05 -16.45 9.91
CA ARG A 8 0.46 -17.65 9.16
C ARG A 8 1.96 -17.70 8.85
N LEU A 9 2.68 -16.62 9.14
CA LEU A 9 4.09 -16.49 8.77
C LEU A 9 5.01 -17.13 9.81
N THR A 10 6.12 -17.71 9.35
CA THR A 10 7.21 -18.18 10.21
C THR A 10 7.86 -17.00 10.95
N ARG A 11 8.59 -17.29 12.04
CA ARG A 11 9.27 -16.25 12.84
C ARG A 11 10.24 -15.39 12.01
N VAL A 12 10.90 -15.99 11.01
CA VAL A 12 11.83 -15.29 10.11
C VAL A 12 11.06 -14.33 9.18
N GLN A 13 9.96 -14.79 8.57
CA GLN A 13 9.10 -13.93 7.74
C GLN A 13 8.47 -12.79 8.55
N GLN A 14 8.01 -13.07 9.76
CA GLN A 14 7.48 -12.05 10.66
C GLN A 14 8.53 -10.99 11.01
N ALA A 15 9.82 -11.35 11.09
CA ALA A 15 10.88 -10.38 11.36
C ALA A 15 11.01 -9.31 10.27
N ILE A 16 10.70 -9.66 9.01
CA ILE A 16 10.69 -8.70 7.89
C ILE A 16 9.58 -7.66 8.11
N TYR A 17 8.35 -8.12 8.40
CA TYR A 17 7.23 -7.23 8.68
C TYR A 17 7.49 -6.32 9.88
N ARG A 18 8.10 -6.82 10.96
CA ARG A 18 8.48 -5.99 12.11
C ARG A 18 9.51 -4.93 11.78
N LYS A 19 10.47 -5.23 10.91
CA LYS A 19 11.43 -4.22 10.42
C LYS A 19 10.73 -3.13 9.63
N SER A 20 9.77 -3.48 8.78
CA SER A 20 8.95 -2.51 8.04
C SER A 20 8.08 -1.66 8.98
N ASP A 21 7.47 -2.27 10.00
CA ASP A 21 6.65 -1.56 11.01
C ASP A 21 7.44 -0.51 11.79
N ALA A 22 8.73 -0.76 11.99
CA ALA A 22 9.62 0.16 12.69
C ALA A 22 9.97 1.41 11.84
N LEU A 23 9.67 1.41 10.53
CA LEU A 23 9.87 2.56 9.67
C LEU A 23 8.70 3.54 9.83
N ALA A 24 8.93 4.65 10.52
CA ALA A 24 7.91 5.68 10.73
C ALA A 24 7.69 6.60 9.50
N GLU A 25 8.70 6.75 8.65
CA GLU A 25 8.67 7.65 7.50
C GLU A 25 9.48 7.08 6.34
N ILE A 26 9.00 7.28 5.11
CA ILE A 26 9.74 7.07 3.87
C ILE A 26 9.65 8.37 3.07
N ARG A 27 10.82 8.96 2.76
CA ARG A 27 10.88 10.20 1.96
C ARG A 27 10.80 9.87 0.49
N LEU A 28 9.88 10.55 -0.20
CA LEU A 28 9.72 10.47 -1.65
C LEU A 28 10.33 11.72 -2.28
N GLU A 29 10.97 11.55 -3.43
CA GLU A 29 11.62 12.66 -4.13
C GLU A 29 10.61 13.67 -4.68
N ASN A 30 9.47 13.20 -5.19
CA ASN A 30 8.37 14.06 -5.68
C ASN A 30 6.99 13.56 -5.22
N PRO A 31 6.61 13.77 -3.94
CA PRO A 31 5.33 13.32 -3.43
C PRO A 31 4.14 14.05 -4.08
N ALA A 32 4.34 15.28 -4.58
CA ALA A 32 3.28 16.06 -5.19
C ALA A 32 2.75 15.43 -6.48
N ALA A 33 3.62 14.83 -7.29
CA ALA A 33 3.24 14.13 -8.52
C ALA A 33 2.37 12.89 -8.24
N LEU A 34 2.52 12.25 -7.08
CA LEU A 34 1.76 11.05 -6.72
C LEU A 34 0.38 11.35 -6.14
N ARG A 35 0.16 12.54 -5.58
CA ARG A 35 -1.13 12.92 -4.96
C ARG A 35 -2.35 12.67 -5.85
N PRO A 36 -2.39 13.10 -7.13
CA PRO A 36 -3.55 12.84 -7.98
C PRO A 36 -3.75 11.35 -8.28
N LEU A 37 -2.66 10.59 -8.44
CA LEU A 37 -2.70 9.15 -8.73
C LEU A 37 -3.26 8.37 -7.53
N VAL A 38 -2.79 8.69 -6.33
CA VAL A 38 -3.30 8.11 -5.07
C VAL A 38 -4.77 8.46 -4.86
N ALA A 39 -5.18 9.70 -5.13
CA ALA A 39 -6.58 10.11 -5.01
C ALA A 39 -7.51 9.35 -5.99
N ALA A 40 -7.05 9.12 -7.23
CA ALA A 40 -7.78 8.33 -8.21
C ALA A 40 -7.91 6.86 -7.78
N LEU A 41 -6.83 6.27 -7.26
CA LEU A 41 -6.87 4.91 -6.72
C LEU A 41 -7.81 4.81 -5.51
N GLU A 42 -7.75 5.77 -4.57
CA GLU A 42 -8.63 5.80 -3.40
C GLU A 42 -10.12 5.86 -3.80
N ALA A 43 -10.46 6.71 -4.77
CA ALA A 43 -11.83 6.81 -5.28
C ALA A 43 -12.29 5.49 -5.93
N ALA A 44 -11.44 4.85 -6.74
CA ALA A 44 -11.76 3.58 -7.40
C ALA A 44 -11.94 2.43 -6.40
N LEU A 45 -11.10 2.36 -5.37
CA LEU A 45 -11.21 1.37 -4.30
C LEU A 45 -12.49 1.57 -3.47
N LYS A 46 -12.83 2.82 -3.12
CA LYS A 46 -14.08 3.13 -2.41
C LYS A 46 -15.33 2.78 -3.21
N ALA A 47 -15.25 2.87 -4.53
CA ALA A 47 -16.34 2.49 -5.41
C ALA A 47 -16.40 0.98 -5.70
N GLU A 48 -15.42 0.19 -5.23
CA GLU A 48 -15.27 -1.25 -5.53
C GLU A 48 -15.20 -1.55 -7.04
N GLU A 49 -14.77 -0.57 -7.83
CA GLU A 49 -14.73 -0.66 -9.29
C GLU A 49 -13.40 -1.27 -9.76
N ARG A 50 -13.42 -2.58 -10.03
CA ARG A 50 -12.21 -3.34 -10.41
C ARG A 50 -11.49 -2.74 -11.62
N ALA A 51 -12.20 -2.37 -12.67
CA ALA A 51 -11.59 -1.85 -13.89
C ALA A 51 -10.94 -0.48 -13.67
N ALA A 52 -11.57 0.39 -12.87
CA ALA A 52 -11.00 1.68 -12.51
C ALA A 52 -9.78 1.52 -11.59
N THR A 53 -9.86 0.59 -10.64
CA THR A 53 -8.76 0.27 -9.72
C THR A 53 -7.52 -0.20 -10.48
N LEU A 54 -7.70 -1.08 -11.46
CA LEU A 54 -6.60 -1.56 -12.30
C LEU A 54 -5.94 -0.41 -13.06
N ARG A 55 -6.73 0.42 -13.75
CA ARG A 55 -6.20 1.58 -14.50
C ARG A 55 -5.45 2.57 -13.61
N ALA A 56 -5.99 2.86 -12.42
CA ALA A 56 -5.33 3.75 -11.47
C ALA A 56 -4.02 3.17 -10.93
N THR A 57 -3.94 1.84 -10.79
CA THR A 57 -2.74 1.13 -10.34
C THR A 57 -1.66 1.11 -11.42
N ASP A 58 -2.03 0.88 -12.69
CA ASP A 58 -1.08 0.90 -13.81
C ASP A 58 -0.45 2.29 -14.04
N ALA A 59 -1.09 3.35 -13.53
CA ALA A 59 -0.63 4.72 -13.65
C ALA A 59 0.23 5.22 -12.47
N LEU A 60 0.38 4.40 -11.41
CA LEU A 60 1.25 4.68 -10.24
C LEU A 60 2.71 4.33 -10.53
#